data_AF-A0ABD4XIT2-F1
#
_entry.id   AF-A0ABD4XIT2-F1
#
_cell.length_a   1.000
_cell.length_b   1.000
_cell.length_c   1.000
_cell.angle_alpha   90.00
_cell.angle_beta   90.00
_cell.angle_gamma   90.00
#
_symmetry.space_group_name_H-M   'P 1'
#
loop_
_entity.id
_entity.type
_entity.pdbx_description
1 polymer ?
#
loop_
_entity_poly.entity_id
_entity_poly.type
_entity_poly.pdbx_seq_one_letter_code
_entity_poly.pdbx_strand_id
1 'polypeptide(L)'
;MNHYTQLTAFDRGRIEEMLQEHLSLHQIALKLHRSVSTISREIHRCIAINYKAENAHADYICHRKNSHCKRKLDNELLRQEIINDIQEKTGHQNTSPVGFP
;
A
#
# COMPACT_ATOMS: atom_id res chain seq x y z
N MET A 1 18.62 11.00 -12.81
CA MET A 1 17.88 10.41 -11.68
C MET A 1 17.51 8.98 -12.06
N ASN A 2 18.02 7.97 -11.35
CA ASN A 2 17.59 6.59 -11.56
C ASN A 2 16.19 6.45 -10.95
N HIS A 3 15.17 6.25 -11.77
CA HIS A 3 13.81 6.01 -11.28
C HIS A 3 13.77 4.64 -10.61
N TYR A 4 13.53 4.63 -9.29
CA TYR A 4 13.32 3.39 -8.56
C TYR A 4 12.11 2.66 -9.14
N THR A 5 12.36 1.51 -9.76
CA THR A 5 11.30 0.70 -10.35
C THR A 5 10.89 -0.38 -9.35
N GLN A 6 9.63 -0.32 -8.92
CA GLN A 6 9.06 -1.33 -8.04
C GLN A 6 8.88 -2.66 -8.79
N LEU A 7 9.13 -3.78 -8.11
CA LEU A 7 8.77 -5.09 -8.64
C LEU A 7 7.26 -5.17 -8.77
N THR A 8 6.80 -5.63 -9.93
CA THR A 8 5.38 -5.92 -10.16
C THR A 8 5.00 -7.28 -9.58
N ALA A 9 3.71 -7.63 -9.57
CA ALA A 9 3.29 -8.99 -9.22
C ALA A 9 3.84 -10.03 -10.22
N PHE A 10 3.89 -9.66 -11.50
CA PHE A 10 4.43 -10.51 -12.56
C PHE A 10 5.94 -10.76 -12.41
N ASP A 11 6.71 -9.72 -12.08
CA ASP A 11 8.15 -9.88 -11.81
C ASP A 11 8.39 -10.88 -10.67
N ARG A 12 7.58 -10.80 -9.60
CA ARG A 12 7.68 -11.73 -8.47
C ARG A 12 7.34 -13.17 -8.87
N GLY A 13 6.28 -13.36 -9.66
CA GLY A 13 5.92 -14.69 -10.18
C GLY A 13 7.04 -15.30 -11.03
N ARG A 14 7.68 -14.51 -11.89
CA ARG A 14 8.85 -14.95 -12.66
C ARG A 14 10.05 -15.29 -11.80
N ILE A 15 10.30 -14.55 -10.72
CA ILE A 15 11.37 -14.87 -9.77
C ILE A 15 11.10 -16.24 -9.14
N GLU A 16 9.86 -16.50 -8.71
CA GLU A 16 9.47 -17.79 -8.14
C GLU A 16 9.66 -18.95 -9.13
N GLU A 17 9.16 -18.82 -10.36
CA GLU A 17 9.33 -19.81 -11.43
C GLU A 17 10.83 -20.09 -11.70
N MET A 18 11.64 -19.05 -11.88
CA MET A 18 13.07 -19.21 -12.17
C MET A 18 13.87 -19.80 -11.00
N LEU A 19 13.44 -19.55 -9.75
CA LEU A 19 14.04 -20.19 -8.58
C LEU A 19 13.69 -21.69 -8.52
N GLN A 20 12.49 -22.08 -8.94
CA GLN A 20 12.10 -23.49 -9.07
C GLN A 20 12.89 -24.20 -10.17
N GLU A 21 13.22 -23.49 -11.25
CA GLU A 21 14.14 -23.95 -12.30
C GLU A 21 15.63 -23.96 -11.87
N HIS A 22 15.93 -23.61 -10.61
CA HIS A 22 17.28 -23.52 -10.05
C HIS A 22 18.23 -22.53 -10.75
N LEU A 23 17.69 -21.45 -11.33
CA LEU A 23 18.52 -20.39 -11.90
C LEU A 23 19.25 -19.60 -10.81
N SER A 24 20.46 -19.15 -11.15
CA SER A 24 21.21 -18.24 -10.28
C SER A 24 20.59 -16.84 -10.25
N LEU A 25 20.81 -16.10 -9.15
CA LEU A 25 20.36 -14.71 -9.00
C LEU A 25 20.82 -13.80 -10.15
N HIS A 26 22.01 -14.05 -10.69
CA HIS A 26 22.55 -13.27 -11.80
C HIS A 26 21.76 -13.52 -13.10
N GLN A 27 21.41 -14.77 -13.39
CA GLN A 27 20.58 -15.11 -14.55
C GLN A 27 19.17 -14.53 -14.44
N ILE A 28 18.58 -14.59 -13.25
CA ILE A 28 17.26 -14.00 -12.97
C ILE A 28 17.29 -12.48 -13.19
N ALA A 29 18.31 -11.81 -12.66
CA ALA A 29 18.50 -10.38 -12.81
C ALA A 29 18.63 -9.95 -14.28
N LEU A 30 19.41 -10.70 -15.08
CA LEU A 30 19.56 -10.47 -16.51
C LEU A 30 18.23 -10.65 -17.26
N LYS A 31 17.49 -11.73 -16.99
CA LYS A 31 16.20 -12.03 -17.64
C LYS A 31 15.11 -11.00 -17.31
N LEU A 32 15.11 -10.46 -16.08
CA LEU A 32 14.14 -9.47 -15.62
C LEU A 32 14.58 -8.02 -15.86
N HIS A 33 15.79 -7.80 -16.38
CA HIS A 33 16.42 -6.49 -16.51
C HIS A 33 16.40 -5.70 -15.18
N ARG A 34 16.68 -6.40 -14.08
CA ARG A 34 16.79 -5.83 -12.73
C ARG A 34 18.20 -6.03 -12.21
N SER A 35 18.57 -5.27 -11.18
CA SER A 35 19.86 -5.49 -10.51
C SER A 35 19.80 -6.74 -9.65
N VAL A 36 20.92 -7.45 -9.54
CA VAL A 36 21.07 -8.64 -8.68
C VAL A 36 20.72 -8.30 -7.24
N SER A 37 21.12 -7.11 -6.76
CA SER A 37 20.81 -6.65 -5.41
C SER A 37 19.32 -6.44 -5.17
N THR A 38 18.54 -6.07 -6.20
CA THR A 38 17.08 -5.98 -6.08
C THR A 38 16.46 -7.37 -5.93
N ILE A 39 16.87 -8.32 -6.76
CA ILE A 39 16.37 -9.71 -6.69
C ILE A 39 16.74 -10.35 -5.35
N SER A 40 17.99 -10.21 -4.91
CA SER A 40 18.45 -10.73 -3.61
C SER A 40 17.67 -10.14 -2.44
N ARG A 41 17.45 -8.81 -2.42
CA ARG A 41 16.65 -8.15 -1.38
C ARG A 41 15.20 -8.63 -1.38
N GLU A 42 14.61 -8.82 -2.55
CA GLU A 42 13.25 -9.34 -2.66
C GLU A 42 13.15 -10.76 -2.08
N ILE A 43 14.09 -11.64 -2.41
CA ILE A 43 14.11 -13.02 -1.91
C ILE A 43 14.32 -13.05 -0.41
N HIS A 44 15.30 -12.31 0.11
CA HIS A 44 15.59 -12.25 1.55
C HIS A 44 14.49 -11.57 2.37
N ARG A 45 13.62 -10.76 1.75
CA ARG A 45 12.47 -10.17 2.44
C ARG A 45 11.42 -11.23 2.80
N CYS A 46 11.29 -12.28 2.00
CA CYS A 46 10.36 -13.37 2.28
C CYS A 46 11.01 -14.32 3.30
N ILE A 47 10.47 -14.37 4.53
CA ILE A 47 11.02 -15.19 5.64
C ILE A 47 10.74 -16.69 5.43
N ALA A 48 9.84 -17.02 4.50
CA ALA A 48 9.49 -18.40 4.20
C ALA A 48 10.69 -19.19 3.66
N ILE A 49 10.77 -20.48 4.05
CA ILE A 49 11.81 -21.42 3.60
C ILE A 49 11.91 -21.47 2.07
N ASN A 50 10.76 -21.32 1.40
CA ASN A 50 10.67 -21.18 -0.05
C ASN A 50 10.08 -19.81 -0.38
N TYR A 51 10.73 -19.11 -1.32
CA TYR A 51 10.20 -17.87 -1.86
C TYR A 51 8.85 -18.12 -2.51
N LYS A 52 7.83 -17.36 -2.10
CA LYS A 52 6.48 -17.39 -2.68
C LYS A 52 6.10 -16.01 -3.16
N ALA A 53 5.81 -15.86 -4.45
CA ALA A 53 5.50 -14.56 -5.05
C ALA A 53 4.25 -13.93 -4.44
N GLU A 54 3.24 -14.74 -4.16
CA GLU A 54 1.97 -14.31 -3.56
C GLU A 54 2.18 -13.65 -2.19
N ASN A 55 2.94 -14.31 -1.31
CA ASN A 55 3.24 -13.81 0.03
C ASN A 55 4.05 -12.51 -0.06
N ALA A 56 5.11 -12.49 -0.87
CA ALA A 56 5.95 -11.31 -1.05
C ALA A 56 5.15 -10.11 -1.60
N HIS A 57 4.18 -10.36 -2.49
CA HIS A 57 3.30 -9.31 -3.01
C HIS A 57 2.30 -8.82 -1.97
N ALA A 58 1.67 -9.72 -1.22
CA ALA A 58 0.74 -9.38 -0.16
C ALA A 58 1.41 -8.52 0.94
N ASP A 59 2.62 -8.90 1.35
CA ASP A 59 3.42 -8.14 2.31
C ASP A 59 3.74 -6.74 1.78
N TYR A 60 4.14 -6.63 0.51
CA TYR A 60 4.38 -5.35 -0.13
C TYR A 60 3.13 -4.45 -0.11
N ILE A 61 1.94 -4.99 -0.42
CA ILE A 61 0.68 -4.24 -0.37
C ILE A 61 0.38 -3.79 1.06
N CYS A 62 0.52 -4.68 2.04
CA CYS A 62 0.29 -4.38 3.45
C CYS A 62 1.21 -3.24 3.94
N HIS A 63 2.52 -3.35 3.69
CA HIS A 63 3.48 -2.31 4.05
C HIS A 63 3.22 -0.99 3.34
N ARG A 64 2.84 -1.03 2.05
CA ARG A 64 2.51 0.18 1.31
C ARG A 64 1.26 0.86 1.88
N LYS A 65 0.23 0.08 2.24
CA LYS A 65 -0.95 0.62 2.91
C LYS A 65 -0.59 1.27 4.25
N ASN A 66 0.31 0.65 5.01
CA ASN A 66 0.71 1.10 6.34
C ASN A 66 1.72 2.26 6.32
N SER A 67 2.45 2.48 5.22
CA SER A 67 3.43 3.56 5.11
C SER A 67 2.82 4.92 4.84
N HIS A 68 1.58 4.97 4.35
CA HIS A 68 0.87 6.22 4.13
C HIS A 68 0.39 6.80 5.46
N CYS A 69 0.56 8.12 5.61
CA CYS A 69 0.02 8.85 6.75
C CYS A 69 -1.51 8.70 6.77
N LYS A 70 -2.05 8.28 7.92
CA LYS A 70 -3.50 8.21 8.13
C LYS A 70 -4.10 9.61 7.96
N ARG A 71 -5.26 9.70 7.29
CA ARG A 71 -5.95 10.97 7.15
C ARG A 71 -6.49 11.38 8.52
N LYS A 72 -6.60 12.69 8.79
CA LYS A 72 -7.10 13.18 10.08
C LYS A 72 -8.47 12.58 10.45
N LEU A 73 -9.34 12.42 9.46
CA LEU A 73 -10.70 11.88 9.64
C LEU A 73 -10.77 10.35 9.68
N ASP A 74 -9.64 9.63 9.63
CA ASP A 74 -9.63 8.18 9.89
C ASP A 74 -9.83 7.89 11.39
N ASN A 75 -9.67 8.90 12.25
CA ASN A 75 -10.04 8.82 13.66
C ASN A 75 -11.55 9.01 13.81
N GLU A 76 -12.25 7.94 14.21
CA GLU A 76 -13.71 7.94 14.30
C GLU A 76 -14.24 8.94 15.34
N LEU A 77 -13.57 9.10 16.48
CA LEU A 77 -13.99 10.07 17.50
C LEU A 77 -13.93 11.50 16.98
N LEU A 78 -12.79 11.87 16.38
CA LEU A 78 -12.60 13.19 15.76
C LEU A 78 -13.58 13.41 14.61
N ARG A 79 -13.88 12.37 13.82
CA ARG A 79 -14.84 12.43 12.73
C ARG A 79 -16.26 12.71 13.24
N GLN A 80 -16.69 12.03 14.31
CA GLN A 80 -18.00 12.24 14.91
C GLN A 80 -18.12 13.63 15.56
N GLU A 81 -17.08 14.08 16.27
CA GLU A 81 -17.02 15.43 16.85
C GLU A 81 -17.21 16.51 15.77
N ILE A 82 -16.48 16.40 14.65
CA ILE A 82 -16.60 17.34 13.54
C ILE A 82 -18.00 17.31 12.90
N ILE A 83 -18.62 16.13 12.75
CA ILE A 83 -19.97 16.01 12.21
C ILE A 83 -20.98 16.71 13.13
N ASN A 84 -20.88 16.51 14.44
CA ASN A 84 -21.74 17.14 15.42
C ASN A 84 -21.57 18.67 15.39
N ASP A 85 -20.33 19.17 15.39
CA ASP A 85 -20.03 20.60 15.28
C ASP A 85 -20.64 21.25 14.03
N ILE A 86 -20.58 20.55 12.89
CA ILE A 86 -21.20 21.02 11.64
C ILE A 86 -22.73 21.06 11.80
N GLN A 87 -23.34 20.01 12.35
CA GLN A 87 -24.78 19.94 12.56
C GLN A 87 -25.29 21.03 13.51
N GLU A 88 -24.58 21.28 14.61
CA GLU A 88 -24.93 22.34 15.57
C GLU A 88 -24.84 23.74 14.95
N LYS A 89 -23.79 24.01 14.15
CA LYS A 89 -23.64 25.28 13.43
C LYS A 89 -24.68 25.50 12.34
N THR A 90 -25.14 24.43 11.70
CA THR A 90 -26.16 24.49 10.64
C THR A 90 -27.57 24.58 11.23
N GLY A 91 -27.81 23.94 12.38
CA GLY A 91 -29.09 23.97 13.11
C GLY A 91 -29.44 25.34 13.71
N HIS A 92 -28.44 26.19 14.00
CA HIS A 92 -28.66 27.55 14.54
C HIS A 92 -29.15 28.59 13.50
N GLN A 93 -29.26 28.25 12.22
CA GLN A 93 -29.69 29.20 11.17
C GLN A 93 -31.17 29.11 10.79
N ASN A 94 -31.98 28.29 11.49
CA ASN A 94 -33.41 28.13 11.23
C ASN A 94 -34.29 28.58 12.41
N THR A 95 -34.05 29.77 12.95
CA THR A 95 -35.05 30.47 13.77
C THR A 95 -35.22 31.89 13.27
N SER A 96 -36.07 32.06 12.26
CA SER A 96 -36.68 33.36 11.96
C SER A 96 -38.19 33.14 11.93
N PRO A 97 -38.98 33.73 12.85
CA PRO A 97 -40.43 33.64 12.79
C PRO A 97 -40.90 34.65 11.75
N VAL A 98 -41.11 34.21 10.51
CA VAL A 98 -41.90 35.01 9.56
C VAL A 98 -43.39 34.73 9.82
N GLY A 99 -43.87 35.26 10.93
CA GLY A 99 -45.26 35.63 11.05
C GLY A 99 -45.48 36.92 10.26
N PHE A 100 -46.25 36.86 9.19
CA PHE A 100 -46.84 38.03 8.55
C PHE A 100 -48.37 37.85 8.51
N PRO A 101 -49.12 38.97 8.59
CA PRO A 101 -50.48 39.06 9.13
C PRO A 101 -51.56 38.47 8.22
#